data_AF-A0AAD5D480-F1
#
_entry.id   AF-A0AAD5D480-F1
#
_cell.length_a   1.000
_cell.length_b   1.000
_cell.length_c   1.000
_cell.angle_alpha   90.00
_cell.angle_beta   90.00
_cell.angle_gamma   90.00
#
_symmetry.space_group_name_H-M   'P 1'
#
loop_
_entity.id
_entity.type
_entity.pdbx_description
1 polymer ?
#
loop_
_entity_poly.entity_id
_entity_poly.type
_entity_poly.pdbx_seq_one_letter_code
_entity_poly.pdbx_strand_id
1 'polypeptide(L)'
;MGREQSQMSYTVEQLVAVNPYNPDILPDLQNYVNEQFEPERMNTQIVARILIKALMAMPAPDFSLCLFLIPERVQMDEQFKTLIVLSHYLETAKFRQFWDEAAKNRHILEVVPGFEQAIQEYAVHVLSLTYQKVPRSVVAEAINIEGVSLDKFIEQHGWIVEGKGELVTLPRNEFNNPELRRTSSANSIPLDRITRIYPLLDLSSALHILFGEYLVDIVKAH
;
A
#
# COMPACT_ATOMS: atom_id res chain seq x y z
N MET A 1 22.63 -3.57 38.42
CA MET A 1 22.03 -2.30 37.98
C MET A 1 21.48 -2.51 36.58
N GLY A 2 20.25 -3.01 36.49
CA GLY A 2 19.54 -3.13 35.21
C GLY A 2 19.11 -1.73 34.78
N ARG A 3 19.42 -1.35 33.55
CA ARG A 3 18.91 -0.12 32.95
C ARG A 3 17.41 -0.34 32.72
N GLU A 4 16.59 0.35 33.49
CA GLU A 4 15.18 0.55 33.16
C GLU A 4 15.14 1.29 31.82
N GLN A 5 14.80 0.57 30.75
CA GLN A 5 14.36 1.21 29.52
C GLN A 5 13.01 1.84 29.84
N SER A 6 13.01 3.16 30.07
CA SER A 6 11.80 3.95 30.20
C SER A 6 11.00 3.82 28.89
N GLN A 7 10.03 2.93 28.90
CA GLN A 7 9.02 2.83 27.85
C GLN A 7 8.16 4.08 27.98
N MET A 8 8.52 5.13 27.24
CA MET A 8 7.71 6.35 27.20
C MET A 8 6.39 5.99 26.51
N SER A 9 5.33 5.81 27.29
CA SER A 9 3.98 5.63 26.78
C SER A 9 3.51 6.97 26.21
N TYR A 10 3.67 7.16 24.91
CA TYR A 10 3.02 8.27 24.22
C TYR A 10 1.52 7.98 24.13
N THR A 11 0.67 9.00 24.32
CA THR A 11 -0.76 8.78 24.05
C THR A 11 -0.97 8.64 22.54
N VAL A 12 -1.97 7.87 22.12
CA VAL A 12 -2.30 7.70 20.69
C VAL A 12 -2.48 9.06 19.99
N GLU A 13 -3.01 10.07 20.70
CA GLU A 13 -3.16 11.42 20.15
C GLU A 13 -1.81 12.10 19.87
N GLN A 14 -0.81 11.90 20.74
CA GLN A 14 0.54 12.43 20.54
C GLN A 14 1.22 11.75 19.35
N LEU A 15 1.08 10.44 19.22
CA LEU A 15 1.62 9.67 18.09
C LEU A 15 0.98 10.08 16.76
N VAL A 16 -0.32 10.33 16.77
CA VAL A 16 -1.07 10.82 15.60
C VAL A 16 -0.69 12.26 15.22
N ALA A 17 -0.30 13.10 16.19
CA ALA A 17 0.14 14.47 15.94
C ALA A 17 1.54 14.57 15.31
N VAL A 18 2.38 13.54 15.48
CA VAL A 18 3.74 13.51 14.93
C VAL A 18 3.70 13.21 13.42
N ASN A 19 4.50 13.94 12.65
CA ASN A 19 4.81 13.67 11.24
C ASN A 19 6.32 13.38 11.15
N PRO A 20 6.80 12.33 10.47
CA PRO A 20 6.11 11.35 9.60
C PRO A 20 5.30 10.27 10.34
N TYR A 21 4.50 9.49 9.58
CA TYR A 21 3.82 8.28 10.06
C TYR A 21 4.83 7.34 10.75
N ASN A 22 4.48 6.84 11.93
CA ASN A 22 5.29 5.87 12.65
C ASN A 22 4.60 4.49 12.60
N PRO A 23 5.14 3.46 11.93
CA PRO A 23 4.54 2.13 11.91
C PRO A 23 4.49 1.44 13.28
N ASP A 24 5.31 1.89 14.24
CA ASP A 24 5.30 1.39 15.62
C ASP A 24 4.03 1.76 16.38
N ILE A 25 3.11 2.55 15.79
CA ILE A 25 1.81 2.84 16.41
C ILE A 25 0.87 1.64 16.37
N LEU A 26 1.02 0.71 15.41
CA LEU A 26 0.04 -0.38 15.20
C LEU A 26 -0.28 -1.19 16.47
N PRO A 27 0.69 -1.56 17.33
CA PRO A 27 0.40 -2.21 18.61
C PRO A 27 -0.36 -1.31 19.59
N ASP A 28 -0.03 -0.02 19.67
CA ASP A 28 -0.74 0.95 20.53
C ASP A 28 -2.18 1.17 20.07
N LEU A 29 -2.41 1.10 18.75
CA LEU A 29 -3.75 1.16 18.16
C LEU A 29 -4.56 -0.10 18.43
N GLN A 30 -3.93 -1.26 18.30
CA GLN A 30 -4.54 -2.53 18.67
C GLN A 30 -4.91 -2.51 20.16
N ASN A 31 -4.01 -2.06 21.03
CA ASN A 31 -4.29 -1.89 22.45
C ASN A 31 -5.44 -0.90 22.70
N TYR A 32 -5.43 0.26 22.04
CA TYR A 32 -6.48 1.26 22.16
C TYR A 32 -7.84 0.71 21.72
N VAL A 33 -7.93 0.07 20.55
CA VAL A 33 -9.17 -0.54 20.07
C VAL A 33 -9.62 -1.68 20.99
N ASN A 34 -8.68 -2.49 21.50
CA ASN A 34 -8.96 -3.58 22.43
C ASN A 34 -9.48 -3.06 23.78
N GLU A 35 -8.93 -1.96 24.29
CA GLU A 35 -9.39 -1.29 25.51
C GLU A 35 -10.77 -0.62 25.31
N GLN A 36 -11.05 -0.14 24.10
CA GLN A 36 -12.32 0.48 23.71
C GLN A 36 -13.35 -0.54 23.19
N PHE A 37 -13.28 -1.82 23.61
CA PHE A 37 -14.21 -2.88 23.17
C PHE A 37 -15.69 -2.62 23.47
N GLU A 38 -16.01 -1.56 24.23
CA GLU A 38 -17.35 -0.98 24.27
C GLU A 38 -17.54 -0.06 23.04
N PRO A 39 -18.34 -0.49 22.03
CA PRO A 39 -18.79 0.35 20.90
C PRO A 39 -19.01 1.82 21.17
N GLU A 40 -19.58 2.14 22.33
CA GLU A 40 -20.09 3.45 22.70
C GLU A 40 -19.01 4.36 23.27
N ARG A 41 -17.81 3.84 23.58
CA ARG A 41 -16.68 4.61 24.11
C ARG A 41 -15.57 4.86 23.10
N MET A 42 -15.56 4.16 21.97
CA MET A 42 -14.53 4.32 20.94
C MET A 42 -14.52 5.75 20.39
N ASN A 43 -13.39 6.44 20.53
CA ASN A 43 -13.23 7.80 20.02
C ASN A 43 -13.03 7.76 18.49
N THR A 44 -14.13 7.93 17.75
CA THR A 44 -14.14 7.88 16.28
C THR A 44 -13.20 8.91 15.64
N GLN A 45 -12.94 10.04 16.30
CA GLN A 45 -12.00 11.05 15.81
C GLN A 45 -10.55 10.56 15.84
N ILE A 46 -10.16 9.83 16.89
CA ILE A 46 -8.82 9.25 16.99
C ILE A 46 -8.63 8.18 15.91
N VAL A 47 -9.61 7.28 15.77
CA VAL A 47 -9.62 6.22 14.76
C VAL A 47 -9.56 6.77 13.33
N ALA A 48 -10.30 7.84 13.04
CA ALA A 48 -10.24 8.49 11.73
C ALA A 48 -8.83 9.03 11.42
N ARG A 49 -8.19 9.70 12.39
CA ARG A 49 -6.83 10.23 12.21
C ARG A 49 -5.78 9.14 12.03
N ILE A 50 -5.96 8.02 12.71
CA ILE A 50 -5.14 6.81 12.54
C ILE A 50 -5.23 6.29 11.11
N LEU A 51 -6.45 6.16 10.59
CA LEU A 51 -6.65 5.70 9.22
C LEU A 51 -6.06 6.68 8.20
N ILE A 52 -6.19 7.99 8.43
CA ILE A 52 -5.54 9.01 7.59
C ILE A 52 -4.02 8.82 7.61
N LYS A 53 -3.44 8.61 8.81
CA LYS A 53 -2.03 8.31 8.99
C LYS A 53 -1.60 7.04 8.25
N ALA A 54 -2.42 6.00 8.27
CA ALA A 54 -2.18 4.78 7.52
C ALA A 54 -2.28 4.98 6.00
N LEU A 55 -3.20 5.84 5.51
CA LEU A 55 -3.25 6.24 4.09
C LEU A 55 -1.97 6.97 3.65
N MET A 56 -1.41 7.81 4.53
CA MET A 56 -0.14 8.49 4.27
C MET A 56 1.06 7.54 4.20
N ALA A 57 0.93 6.32 4.72
CA ALA A 57 1.97 5.31 4.74
C ALA A 57 1.96 4.39 3.50
N MET A 58 1.10 4.66 2.52
CA MET A 58 1.04 3.90 1.27
C MET A 58 2.43 3.86 0.61
N PRO A 59 2.89 2.69 0.11
CA PRO A 59 2.12 1.47 -0.19
C PRO A 59 1.96 0.46 0.96
N ALA A 60 2.31 0.79 2.22
CA ALA A 60 2.15 -0.15 3.33
C ALA A 60 0.67 -0.60 3.49
N PRO A 61 0.40 -1.86 3.86
CA PRO A 61 -0.96 -2.39 3.99
C PRO A 61 -1.70 -1.90 5.25
N ASP A 62 -1.11 -0.94 5.98
CA ASP A 62 -1.54 -0.52 7.31
C ASP A 62 -2.98 -0.03 7.37
N PHE A 63 -3.47 0.61 6.29
CA PHE A 63 -4.85 1.08 6.23
C PHE A 63 -5.83 -0.10 6.33
N SER A 64 -5.62 -1.14 5.53
CA SER A 64 -6.46 -2.34 5.53
C SER A 64 -6.40 -3.05 6.88
N LEU A 65 -5.20 -3.17 7.48
CA LEU A 65 -5.00 -3.77 8.79
C LEU A 65 -5.74 -3.00 9.89
N CYS A 66 -5.64 -1.67 9.90
CA CYS A 66 -6.37 -0.83 10.84
C CYS A 66 -7.88 -0.94 10.65
N LEU A 67 -8.36 -0.98 9.40
CA LEU A 67 -9.78 -1.10 9.08
C LEU A 67 -10.38 -2.41 9.60
N PHE A 68 -9.64 -3.53 9.53
CA PHE A 68 -10.08 -4.82 10.08
C PHE A 68 -10.30 -4.82 11.59
N LEU A 69 -9.67 -3.90 12.32
CA LEU A 69 -9.86 -3.76 13.77
C LEU A 69 -11.13 -2.96 14.12
N ILE A 70 -11.69 -2.21 13.16
CA ILE A 70 -12.82 -1.32 13.39
C ILE A 70 -14.13 -2.09 13.23
N PRO A 71 -15.06 -2.02 14.21
CA PRO A 71 -16.36 -2.67 14.09
C PRO A 71 -17.18 -2.17 12.88
N GLU A 72 -17.87 -3.07 12.18
CA GLU A 72 -18.63 -2.77 10.95
C GLU A 72 -19.62 -1.60 11.13
N ARG A 73 -20.34 -1.56 12.25
CA ARG A 73 -21.28 -0.45 12.57
C ARG A 73 -20.62 0.93 12.53
N VAL A 74 -19.33 1.03 12.88
CA VAL A 74 -18.58 2.29 12.88
C VAL A 74 -18.03 2.59 11.49
N GLN A 75 -17.67 1.56 10.72
CA GLN A 75 -17.31 1.73 9.31
C GLN A 75 -18.46 2.31 8.46
N MET A 76 -19.71 2.18 8.94
CA MET A 76 -20.90 2.74 8.28
C MET A 76 -21.08 4.25 8.47
N ASP A 77 -20.29 4.90 9.33
CA ASP A 77 -20.27 6.37 9.41
C ASP A 77 -19.61 6.95 8.15
N GLU A 78 -20.14 8.10 7.71
CA GLU A 78 -19.72 8.75 6.45
C GLU A 78 -18.21 9.02 6.39
N GLN A 79 -17.60 9.46 7.50
CA GLN A 79 -16.16 9.71 7.55
C GLN A 79 -15.31 8.47 7.22
N PHE A 80 -15.73 7.29 7.67
CA PHE A 80 -15.00 6.05 7.42
C PHE A 80 -15.25 5.54 6.00
N LYS A 81 -16.48 5.65 5.50
CA LYS A 81 -16.79 5.37 4.09
C LYS A 81 -15.93 6.21 3.15
N THR A 82 -15.79 7.51 3.41
CA THR A 82 -14.92 8.39 2.64
C THR A 82 -13.48 7.89 2.67
N LEU A 83 -12.93 7.56 3.84
CA LEU A 83 -11.56 7.06 3.95
C LEU A 83 -11.36 5.73 3.20
N ILE A 84 -12.33 4.82 3.23
CA ILE A 84 -12.32 3.57 2.47
C ILE A 84 -12.35 3.82 0.96
N VAL A 85 -13.19 4.75 0.49
CA VAL A 85 -13.24 5.13 -0.92
C VAL A 85 -11.91 5.74 -1.38
N LEU A 86 -11.33 6.61 -0.55
CA LEU A 86 -10.03 7.21 -0.82
C LEU A 86 -8.92 6.15 -0.88
N SER A 87 -8.90 5.18 0.05
CA SER A 87 -7.93 4.08 0.03
C SER A 87 -8.03 3.28 -1.27
N HIS A 88 -9.24 2.97 -1.70
CA HIS A 88 -9.48 2.22 -2.94
C HIS A 88 -8.96 2.97 -4.17
N TYR A 89 -9.15 4.29 -4.24
CA TYR A 89 -8.61 5.08 -5.35
C TYR A 89 -7.07 5.09 -5.36
N LEU A 90 -6.42 5.14 -4.20
CA LEU A 90 -4.96 5.07 -4.12
C LEU A 90 -4.45 3.68 -4.53
N GLU A 91 -5.05 2.60 -4.01
CA GLU A 91 -4.69 1.21 -4.36
C GLU A 91 -4.86 0.91 -5.86
N THR A 92 -5.86 1.51 -6.49
CA THR A 92 -6.12 1.37 -7.94
C THR A 92 -5.45 2.45 -8.79
N ALA A 93 -4.61 3.30 -8.20
CA ALA A 93 -3.90 4.41 -8.85
C ALA A 93 -4.81 5.41 -9.60
N LYS A 94 -6.05 5.57 -9.16
CA LYS A 94 -7.03 6.52 -9.72
C LYS A 94 -6.92 7.89 -9.06
N PHE A 95 -5.76 8.52 -9.19
CA PHE A 95 -5.41 9.77 -8.49
C PHE A 95 -6.37 10.92 -8.77
N ARG A 96 -6.85 11.10 -10.00
CA ARG A 96 -7.83 12.15 -10.33
C ARG A 96 -9.11 12.03 -9.49
N GLN A 97 -9.65 10.82 -9.40
CA GLN A 97 -10.87 10.55 -8.61
C GLN A 97 -10.61 10.70 -7.12
N PHE A 98 -9.41 10.31 -6.66
CA PHE A 98 -8.95 10.56 -5.31
C PHE A 98 -8.98 12.06 -4.97
N TRP A 99 -8.38 12.91 -5.81
CA TRP A 99 -8.31 14.36 -5.55
C TRP A 99 -9.68 15.04 -5.60
N ASP A 100 -10.55 14.61 -6.52
CA ASP A 100 -11.94 15.09 -6.59
C ASP A 100 -12.71 14.77 -5.29
N GLU A 101 -12.54 13.56 -4.74
CA GLU A 101 -13.21 13.14 -3.51
C GLU A 101 -12.57 13.75 -2.25
N ALA A 102 -11.25 13.89 -2.24
CA ALA A 102 -10.51 14.54 -1.16
C ALA A 102 -10.89 16.03 -1.05
N ALA A 103 -11.09 16.72 -2.18
CA ALA A 103 -11.49 18.12 -2.21
C ALA A 103 -12.86 18.37 -1.55
N LYS A 104 -13.81 17.42 -1.67
CA LYS A 104 -15.12 17.50 -1.01
C LYS A 104 -15.04 17.28 0.51
N ASN A 105 -14.04 16.51 0.95
CA ASN A 105 -13.92 16.03 2.32
C ASN A 105 -12.70 16.59 3.08
N ARG A 106 -12.24 17.79 2.69
CA ARG A 106 -11.07 18.48 3.29
C ARG A 106 -11.12 18.56 4.81
N HIS A 107 -12.29 18.82 5.39
CA HIS A 107 -12.49 18.92 6.83
C HIS A 107 -12.13 17.64 7.61
N ILE A 108 -12.15 16.48 6.95
CA ILE A 108 -11.74 15.19 7.52
C ILE A 108 -10.23 15.01 7.39
N LEU A 109 -9.66 15.40 6.24
CA LEU A 109 -8.29 15.09 5.84
C LEU A 109 -7.25 16.08 6.37
N GLU A 110 -7.57 17.38 6.39
CA GLU A 110 -6.66 18.46 6.80
C GLU A 110 -6.43 18.49 8.34
N VAL A 111 -7.04 17.57 9.08
CA VAL A 111 -6.80 17.37 10.52
C VAL A 111 -5.39 16.82 10.78
N VAL A 112 -4.80 16.13 9.81
CA VAL A 112 -3.44 15.58 9.91
C VAL A 112 -2.50 16.38 9.00
N PRO A 113 -1.45 17.03 9.56
CA PRO A 113 -0.53 17.83 8.76
C PRO A 113 0.29 16.95 7.80
N GLY A 114 0.55 17.47 6.59
CA GLY A 114 1.37 16.79 5.59
C GLY A 114 0.65 15.73 4.76
N PHE A 115 -0.67 15.58 4.90
CA PHE A 115 -1.45 14.57 4.16
C PHE A 115 -1.23 14.65 2.64
N GLU A 116 -1.43 15.83 2.05
CA GLU A 116 -1.29 16.03 0.59
C GLU A 116 0.11 15.67 0.09
N GLN A 117 1.15 16.06 0.83
CA GLN A 117 2.54 15.77 0.50
C GLN A 117 2.82 14.26 0.50
N ALA A 118 2.34 13.54 1.51
CA ALA A 118 2.52 12.09 1.58
C ALA A 118 1.83 11.36 0.40
N ILE A 119 0.64 11.82 0.01
CA ILE A 119 -0.07 11.24 -1.15
C ILE A 119 0.65 11.59 -2.46
N GLN A 120 1.18 12.80 -2.61
CA GLN A 120 1.99 13.19 -3.75
C GLN A 120 3.26 12.33 -3.86
N GLU A 121 3.96 12.09 -2.75
CA GLU A 121 5.12 11.20 -2.70
C GLU A 121 4.77 9.77 -3.11
N TYR A 122 3.63 9.25 -2.65
CA TYR A 122 3.12 7.96 -3.08
C TYR A 122 2.81 7.93 -4.58
N ALA A 123 2.16 8.96 -5.13
CA ALA A 123 1.86 9.06 -6.56
C ALA A 123 3.15 9.08 -7.40
N VAL A 124 4.15 9.86 -6.98
CA VAL A 124 5.49 9.90 -7.59
C VAL A 124 6.13 8.51 -7.57
N HIS A 125 6.05 7.81 -6.44
CA HIS A 125 6.56 6.46 -6.29
C HIS A 125 5.90 5.52 -7.31
N VAL A 126 4.57 5.48 -7.38
CA VAL A 126 3.81 4.63 -8.33
C VAL A 126 4.18 4.94 -9.78
N LEU A 127 4.25 6.21 -10.17
CA LEU A 127 4.64 6.62 -11.53
C LEU A 127 6.07 6.18 -11.86
N SER A 128 7.01 6.31 -10.91
CA SER A 128 8.40 5.92 -11.09
C SER A 128 8.59 4.41 -11.30
N LEU A 129 7.69 3.60 -10.76
CA LEU A 129 7.70 2.14 -10.93
C LEU A 129 7.09 1.70 -12.27
N THR A 130 6.09 2.44 -12.75
CA THR A 130 5.22 1.98 -13.85
C THR A 130 5.55 2.61 -15.21
N TYR A 131 6.21 3.77 -15.23
CA TYR A 131 6.51 4.50 -16.47
C TYR A 131 8.00 4.76 -16.66
N GLN A 132 8.47 4.65 -17.91
CA GLN A 132 9.73 5.30 -18.35
C GLN A 132 9.46 6.69 -18.91
N LYS A 133 8.35 6.83 -19.63
CA LYS A 133 7.86 8.09 -20.19
C LYS A 133 6.38 8.22 -19.88
N VAL A 134 5.99 9.33 -19.30
CA VAL A 134 4.63 9.60 -18.84
C VAL A 134 4.14 10.93 -19.43
N PRO A 135 2.91 11.01 -19.96
CA PRO A 135 2.36 12.29 -20.41
C PRO A 135 2.33 13.30 -19.26
N ARG A 136 2.66 14.56 -19.56
CA ARG A 136 2.65 15.64 -18.56
C ARG A 136 1.29 15.80 -17.89
N SER A 137 0.20 15.60 -18.63
CA SER A 137 -1.16 15.63 -18.08
C SER A 137 -1.39 14.58 -17.00
N VAL A 138 -0.87 13.37 -17.19
CA VAL A 138 -0.99 12.28 -16.21
C VAL A 138 -0.22 12.61 -14.94
N VAL A 139 0.97 13.21 -15.06
CA VAL A 139 1.74 13.68 -13.89
C VAL A 139 0.95 14.75 -13.14
N ALA A 140 0.44 15.76 -13.86
CA ALA A 140 -0.34 16.85 -13.29
C ALA A 140 -1.57 16.34 -12.51
N GLU A 141 -2.31 15.40 -13.11
CA GLU A 141 -3.47 14.76 -12.48
C GLU A 141 -3.09 13.89 -11.28
N ALA A 142 -1.93 13.21 -11.33
CA ALA A 142 -1.48 12.34 -10.26
C ALA A 142 -1.08 13.10 -9.00
N ILE A 143 -0.33 14.19 -9.16
CA ILE A 143 0.17 15.00 -8.04
C ILE A 143 -0.75 16.17 -7.69
N ASN A 144 -1.79 16.44 -8.50
CA ASN A 144 -2.71 17.57 -8.35
C ASN A 144 -2.02 18.93 -8.39
N ILE A 145 -1.04 19.10 -9.29
CA ILE A 145 -0.29 20.36 -9.47
C ILE A 145 -0.25 20.71 -10.95
N GLU A 146 -0.49 21.99 -11.25
CA GLU A 146 -0.52 22.51 -12.62
C GLU A 146 0.39 23.74 -12.81
N GLY A 147 0.59 24.13 -14.07
CA GLY A 147 1.31 25.34 -14.45
C GLY A 147 2.78 25.35 -14.03
N VAL A 148 3.26 26.51 -13.59
CA VAL A 148 4.67 26.74 -13.22
C VAL A 148 5.10 25.90 -12.01
N SER A 149 4.17 25.56 -11.11
CA SER A 149 4.47 24.70 -9.96
C SER A 149 4.81 23.28 -10.39
N LEU A 150 4.18 22.78 -11.45
CA LEU A 150 4.49 21.48 -12.03
C LEU A 150 5.88 21.46 -12.67
N ASP A 151 6.28 22.55 -13.34
CA ASP A 151 7.63 22.67 -13.91
C ASP A 151 8.70 22.57 -12.82
N LYS A 152 8.52 23.33 -11.73
CA LYS A 152 9.42 23.28 -10.57
C LYS A 152 9.48 21.89 -9.95
N PHE A 153 8.33 21.21 -9.85
CA PHE A 153 8.26 19.87 -9.28
C PHE A 153 9.04 18.86 -10.13
N ILE A 154 8.86 18.90 -11.46
CA ILE A 154 9.57 18.03 -12.42
C ILE A 154 11.09 18.27 -12.33
N GLU A 155 11.53 19.52 -12.27
CA GLU A 155 12.94 19.89 -12.12
C GLU A 155 13.53 19.37 -10.80
N GLN A 156 12.81 19.52 -9.69
CA GLN A 156 13.24 19.04 -8.36
C GLN A 156 13.43 17.52 -8.31
N HIS A 157 12.62 16.76 -9.05
CA HIS A 157 12.71 15.31 -9.12
C HIS A 157 13.72 14.82 -10.17
N GLY A 158 14.40 15.72 -10.87
CA GLY A 158 15.39 15.39 -11.91
C GLY A 158 14.78 14.73 -13.14
N TRP A 159 13.50 15.00 -13.43
CA TRP A 159 12.78 14.43 -14.57
C TRP A 159 13.00 15.27 -15.82
N ILE A 160 13.06 14.62 -16.99
CA ILE A 160 13.39 15.29 -18.25
C ILE A 160 12.12 15.49 -19.06
N VAL A 161 11.86 16.72 -19.51
CA VAL A 161 10.72 17.01 -20.37
C VAL A 161 11.13 16.90 -21.85
N GLU A 162 10.41 16.08 -22.60
CA GLU A 162 10.61 15.79 -24.03
C GLU A 162 9.36 16.17 -24.84
N GLY A 163 9.47 16.10 -26.17
CA GLY A 163 8.30 16.21 -27.06
C GLY A 163 7.58 17.55 -26.96
N LYS A 164 8.32 18.66 -26.98
CA LYS A 164 7.78 20.04 -26.88
C LYS A 164 7.04 20.36 -25.57
N GLY A 165 7.29 19.60 -24.49
CA GLY A 165 6.65 19.86 -23.20
C GLY A 165 5.57 18.85 -22.80
N GLU A 166 5.23 17.91 -23.69
CA GLU A 166 4.08 17.01 -23.49
C GLU A 166 4.43 15.72 -22.77
N LEU A 167 5.71 15.32 -22.77
CA LEU A 167 6.15 14.03 -22.26
C LEU A 167 7.24 14.21 -21.20
N VAL A 168 7.14 13.48 -20.10
CA VAL A 168 8.11 13.50 -19.01
C VAL A 168 8.79 12.13 -18.94
N THR A 169 10.11 12.12 -19.08
CA THR A 169 10.96 10.93 -18.95
C THR A 169 11.43 10.79 -17.51
N LEU A 170 11.12 9.63 -16.91
CA LEU A 170 11.47 9.27 -15.55
C LEU A 170 12.81 8.51 -15.50
N PRO A 171 13.59 8.61 -14.41
CA PRO A 171 14.81 7.83 -14.23
C PRO A 171 14.56 6.32 -14.33
N ARG A 172 15.43 5.61 -15.03
CA ARG A 172 15.30 4.15 -15.17
C ARG A 172 15.65 3.44 -13.86
N ASN A 173 14.84 2.45 -13.51
CA ASN A 173 15.04 1.56 -12.36
C ASN A 173 14.71 0.10 -12.74
N GLU A 174 14.91 -0.83 -11.82
CA GLU A 174 14.67 -2.27 -12.05
C GLU A 174 13.19 -2.62 -12.32
N PHE A 175 12.26 -1.71 -12.03
CA PHE A 175 10.82 -1.92 -12.18
C PHE A 175 10.27 -1.32 -13.48
N ASN A 176 10.76 -0.15 -13.88
CA ASN A 176 10.29 0.55 -15.07
C ASN A 176 11.08 0.19 -16.34
N ASN A 177 12.18 -0.58 -16.25
CA ASN A 177 12.94 -1.08 -17.40
C ASN A 177 12.95 -2.63 -17.45
N PRO A 178 12.38 -3.25 -18.51
CA PRO A 178 12.34 -4.72 -18.66
C PRO A 178 13.72 -5.38 -18.62
N GLU A 179 14.76 -4.71 -19.12
CA GLU A 179 16.12 -5.25 -19.18
C GLU A 179 16.87 -5.15 -17.85
N LEU A 180 16.42 -4.26 -16.94
CA LEU A 180 17.02 -4.07 -15.62
C LEU A 180 16.32 -4.88 -14.53
N ARG A 181 15.24 -5.61 -14.84
CA ARG A 181 14.71 -6.64 -13.94
C ARG A 181 15.80 -7.69 -13.77
N ARG A 182 16.66 -7.48 -12.78
CA ARG A 182 17.53 -8.51 -12.26
C ARG A 182 16.59 -9.56 -11.71
N THR A 183 16.31 -10.59 -12.51
CA THR A 183 16.10 -11.91 -11.94
C THR A 183 17.37 -12.13 -11.15
N SER A 184 17.37 -11.79 -9.87
CA SER A 184 18.39 -12.24 -8.97
C SER A 184 18.39 -13.74 -9.18
N SER A 185 19.40 -14.25 -9.88
CA SER A 185 19.69 -15.67 -9.99
C SER A 185 19.86 -16.30 -8.60
N ALA A 186 19.87 -15.48 -7.54
CA ALA A 186 19.72 -15.85 -6.14
C ALA A 186 18.33 -16.40 -5.75
N ASN A 187 17.24 -15.98 -6.40
CA ASN A 187 15.87 -16.41 -6.07
C ASN A 187 15.24 -17.33 -7.12
N SER A 188 15.84 -17.49 -8.29
CA SER A 188 15.46 -18.56 -9.21
C SER A 188 15.98 -19.87 -8.65
N ILE A 189 15.10 -20.75 -8.17
CA ILE A 189 15.49 -22.13 -7.84
C ILE A 189 15.89 -22.78 -9.18
N PRO A 190 17.16 -23.17 -9.38
CA PRO A 190 17.57 -23.82 -10.61
C PRO A 190 16.77 -25.10 -10.81
N LEU A 191 16.39 -25.41 -12.05
CA LEU A 191 15.60 -26.60 -12.37
C LEU A 191 16.25 -27.89 -11.82
N ASP A 192 17.59 -27.93 -11.74
CA ASP A 192 18.38 -29.01 -11.13
C ASP A 192 18.05 -29.24 -9.64
N ARG A 193 17.77 -28.17 -8.87
CA ARG A 193 17.33 -28.32 -7.47
C ARG A 193 15.92 -28.89 -7.40
N ILE A 194 15.03 -28.54 -8.33
CA ILE A 194 13.66 -29.05 -8.40
C ILE A 194 13.68 -30.54 -8.80
N THR A 195 14.48 -30.92 -9.79
CA THR A 195 14.59 -32.31 -10.25
C THR A 195 15.30 -33.24 -9.26
N ARG A 196 16.06 -32.71 -8.29
CA ARG A 196 16.60 -33.49 -7.16
C ARG A 196 15.57 -33.77 -6.06
N ILE A 197 14.59 -32.89 -5.89
CA ILE A 197 13.51 -33.06 -4.90
C ILE A 197 12.37 -33.90 -5.50
N TYR A 198 12.18 -33.85 -6.83
CA TYR A 198 11.14 -34.59 -7.54
C TYR A 198 11.09 -36.11 -7.25
N PRO A 199 12.21 -36.85 -7.13
CA PRO A 199 12.19 -38.27 -6.77
C PRO A 199 11.96 -38.52 -5.26
N LEU A 200 12.16 -37.51 -4.41
CA LEU A 200 11.90 -37.58 -2.96
C LEU A 200 10.43 -37.28 -2.64
N LEU A 201 9.77 -36.51 -3.50
CA LEU A 201 8.32 -36.37 -3.56
C LEU A 201 7.76 -37.62 -4.26
N ASP A 202 7.83 -38.76 -3.59
CA ASP A 202 7.16 -39.98 -4.04
C ASP A 202 5.64 -39.76 -3.97
N LEU A 203 5.10 -39.07 -4.98
CA LEU A 203 3.67 -38.85 -5.20
C LEU A 203 2.92 -40.17 -5.44
N SER A 204 3.62 -41.31 -5.53
CA SER A 204 3.03 -42.64 -5.54
C SER A 204 2.14 -42.88 -4.31
N SER A 205 2.57 -42.43 -3.12
CA SER A 205 1.75 -42.60 -1.90
C SER A 205 0.53 -41.67 -1.88
N ALA A 206 0.65 -40.46 -2.44
CA ALA A 206 -0.42 -39.47 -2.45
C ALA A 206 -1.48 -39.76 -3.53
N LEU A 207 -1.08 -40.28 -4.70
CA LEU A 207 -2.02 -40.72 -5.73
C LEU A 207 -2.82 -41.94 -5.29
N HIS A 208 -2.22 -42.87 -4.53
CA HIS A 208 -2.93 -44.05 -4.04
C HIS A 208 -3.99 -43.73 -2.97
N ILE A 209 -3.81 -42.62 -2.24
CA ILE A 209 -4.78 -42.11 -1.25
C ILE A 209 -5.89 -41.29 -1.93
N LEU A 210 -5.59 -40.56 -3.00
CA LEU A 210 -6.56 -39.70 -3.70
C LEU A 210 -7.35 -40.43 -4.81
N PHE A 211 -6.82 -41.50 -5.38
CA PHE A 211 -7.42 -42.24 -6.50
C PHE A 211 -7.66 -43.72 -6.19
N GLY A 212 -8.11 -44.02 -4.97
CA GLY A 212 -8.62 -45.34 -4.61
C GLY A 212 -9.60 -45.89 -5.67
N GLU A 213 -9.24 -47.06 -6.21
CA GLU A 213 -10.04 -47.98 -7.03
C GLU A 213 -10.55 -47.58 -8.43
N TYR A 214 -10.37 -46.35 -8.93
CA TYR A 214 -11.02 -45.97 -10.21
C TYR A 214 -10.16 -46.00 -11.49
N LEU A 215 -8.88 -46.37 -11.44
CA LEU A 215 -7.98 -46.31 -12.61
C LEU A 215 -7.43 -47.64 -13.12
N VAL A 216 -7.86 -48.79 -12.58
CA VAL A 216 -7.45 -50.11 -13.10
C VAL A 216 -8.19 -50.47 -14.41
N ASP A 217 -9.36 -49.87 -14.67
CA ASP A 217 -10.16 -50.24 -15.85
C ASP A 217 -9.84 -49.44 -17.12
N ILE A 218 -9.20 -48.27 -17.01
CA ILE A 218 -8.97 -47.39 -18.19
C ILE A 218 -7.72 -47.81 -18.99
N VAL A 219 -6.79 -48.57 -18.41
CA VAL A 219 -5.54 -48.97 -19.10
C VAL A 219 -5.63 -50.38 -19.73
N LYS A 220 -6.73 -51.12 -19.54
CA LYS A 220 -6.96 -52.42 -20.22
C LYS A 220 -7.83 -52.32 -21.48
N ALA A 221 -8.24 -51.12 -21.87
CA ALA A 221 -9.02 -50.90 -23.08
C ALA A 221 -8.44 -49.75 -23.90
N HIS A 222 -7.20 -49.90 -24.40
CA HIS A 222 -6.71 -49.47 -25.74
C HIS A 222 -5.23 -49.84 -25.90
#